data_AF-A0A946MUD7-F1
#
_entry.id   AF-A0A946MUD7-F1
#
_cell.length_a   1.000
_cell.length_b   1.000
_cell.length_c   1.000
_cell.angle_alpha   90.00
_cell.angle_beta   90.00
_cell.angle_gamma   90.00
#
_symmetry.space_group_name_H-M   'P 1'
#
loop_
_entity.id
_entity.type
_entity.pdbx_description
1 polymer ?
#
loop_
_entity_poly.entity_id
_entity_poly.type
_entity_poly.pdbx_seq_one_letter_code
_entity_poly.pdbx_strand_id
1 'polypeptide(L)'
;MSAELHPLAPHTLPSFIGAADGSDPLFSAITVILVLAVLGIGIGYLSLHAIPERLAHKHGNTQSQLIMVLALLALFTHNNIFWVVALILAVMKLPDFLTPINSISDSLKKMTTADTDATPPQLDHHEEAR
;
A
#
# COMPACT_ATOMS: atom_id res chain seq x y z
N MET A 1 -34.40 -53.20 -18.18
CA MET A 1 -34.88 -52.92 -19.55
C MET A 1 -33.83 -52.07 -20.22
N SER A 2 -33.02 -52.65 -21.09
CA SER A 2 -32.03 -51.92 -21.88
C SER A 2 -32.80 -51.12 -22.94
N ALA A 3 -32.78 -49.80 -22.87
CA ALA A 3 -33.36 -48.96 -23.91
C ALA A 3 -32.60 -49.25 -25.21
N GLU A 4 -33.30 -49.71 -26.26
CA GLU A 4 -32.69 -49.83 -27.58
C GLU A 4 -32.18 -48.45 -28.01
N LEU A 5 -30.88 -48.34 -28.25
CA LEU A 5 -30.27 -47.14 -28.77
C LEU A 5 -30.81 -46.89 -30.18
N HIS A 6 -31.30 -45.68 -30.42
CA HIS A 6 -31.80 -45.26 -31.72
C HIS A 6 -30.72 -45.49 -32.80
N PRO A 7 -31.03 -46.06 -33.97
CA PRO A 7 -30.02 -46.38 -35.00
C PRO A 7 -29.24 -45.16 -35.54
N LEU A 8 -29.75 -43.94 -35.31
CA LEU A 8 -29.05 -42.69 -35.63
C LEU A 8 -28.21 -42.15 -34.45
N ALA A 9 -28.16 -42.86 -33.32
CA ALA A 9 -27.37 -42.45 -32.16
C ALA A 9 -25.87 -42.61 -32.45
N PRO A 10 -25.03 -41.61 -32.14
CA PRO A 10 -23.58 -41.73 -32.28
C PRO A 10 -23.04 -42.89 -31.45
N HIS A 11 -22.22 -43.76 -32.06
CA HIS A 11 -21.62 -44.90 -31.37
C HIS A 11 -20.53 -44.50 -30.36
N THR A 12 -20.02 -43.26 -30.45
CA THR A 12 -18.99 -42.73 -29.55
C THR A 12 -19.29 -41.28 -29.23
N LEU A 13 -19.38 -40.96 -27.93
CA LEU A 13 -19.40 -39.58 -27.48
C LEU A 13 -17.97 -39.03 -27.41
N PRO A 14 -17.76 -37.73 -27.69
CA PRO A 14 -16.46 -37.10 -27.49
C PRO A 14 -15.99 -37.23 -26.04
N SER A 15 -14.68 -37.41 -25.85
CA SER A 15 -14.06 -37.72 -24.55
C SER A 15 -14.18 -36.63 -23.48
N PHE A 16 -14.63 -35.42 -23.85
CA PHE A 16 -14.81 -34.29 -22.94
C PHE A 16 -16.25 -34.17 -22.43
N ILE A 17 -17.20 -34.95 -22.95
CA ILE A 17 -18.58 -34.96 -22.45
C ILE A 17 -18.68 -35.88 -21.24
N GLY A 18 -19.47 -35.47 -20.24
CA GLY A 18 -19.73 -36.26 -19.05
C GLY A 18 -20.24 -37.66 -19.37
N ALA A 19 -19.61 -38.67 -18.80
CA ALA A 19 -19.98 -40.07 -18.96
C ALA A 19 -20.99 -40.52 -17.90
N ALA A 20 -21.69 -41.62 -18.17
CA ALA A 20 -22.73 -42.16 -17.29
C ALA A 20 -22.18 -42.72 -15.97
N ASP A 21 -20.86 -42.87 -15.85
CA ASP A 21 -20.16 -43.20 -14.60
C ASP A 21 -19.99 -41.99 -13.66
N GLY A 22 -20.46 -40.81 -14.09
CA GLY A 22 -20.38 -39.56 -13.35
C GLY A 22 -19.09 -38.78 -13.57
N SER A 23 -18.16 -39.29 -14.39
CA SER A 23 -16.95 -38.55 -14.76
C SER A 23 -17.27 -37.44 -15.76
N ASP A 24 -16.86 -36.21 -15.47
CA ASP A 24 -16.99 -35.07 -16.40
C ASP A 24 -15.64 -34.33 -16.50
N PRO A 25 -14.81 -34.69 -17.49
CA PRO A 25 -13.49 -34.09 -17.67
C PRO A 25 -13.53 -32.59 -17.98
N LEU A 26 -14.54 -32.14 -18.73
CA LEU A 26 -14.68 -30.73 -19.11
C LEU A 26 -15.09 -29.89 -17.90
N PHE A 27 -16.08 -30.34 -17.14
CA PHE A 27 -16.47 -29.70 -15.89
C PHE A 27 -15.29 -29.59 -14.94
N SER A 28 -14.56 -30.69 -14.73
CA SER A 28 -13.39 -30.72 -13.85
C SER A 28 -12.30 -29.75 -14.29
N ALA A 29 -12.00 -29.70 -15.59
CA ALA A 29 -11.01 -28.78 -16.15
C ALA A 29 -11.42 -27.31 -15.96
N ILE A 30 -12.69 -26.97 -16.25
CA ILE A 30 -13.20 -25.61 -16.06
C ILE A 30 -13.19 -25.23 -14.58
N THR A 31 -13.56 -26.13 -13.66
CA THR A 31 -13.49 -25.86 -12.22
C THR A 31 -12.08 -25.51 -11.79
N VAL A 32 -11.07 -26.29 -12.21
CA VAL A 32 -9.67 -26.00 -11.88
C VAL A 32 -9.22 -24.68 -12.49
N ILE A 33 -9.53 -24.43 -13.76
CA ILE A 33 -9.20 -23.17 -14.44
C ILE A 33 -9.85 -21.98 -13.74
N LEU A 34 -11.13 -22.09 -13.36
CA LEU A 34 -11.87 -21.05 -12.66
C LEU A 34 -11.24 -20.74 -11.30
N VAL A 35 -10.89 -21.77 -10.53
CA VAL A 35 -10.21 -21.62 -9.24
C VAL A 35 -8.87 -20.89 -9.44
N LEU A 36 -8.05 -21.34 -10.39
CA LEU A 36 -6.77 -20.70 -10.70
C LEU A 36 -6.93 -19.26 -11.21
N ALA A 37 -7.96 -18.99 -12.02
CA ALA A 37 -8.24 -17.66 -12.54
C ALA A 37 -8.68 -16.71 -11.42
N VAL A 38 -9.58 -17.14 -10.53
CA VAL A 38 -10.02 -16.35 -9.38
C VAL A 38 -8.84 -16.07 -8.44
N LEU A 39 -8.01 -17.08 -8.13
CA LEU A 39 -6.79 -16.90 -7.35
C LEU A 39 -5.81 -15.94 -8.04
N GLY A 40 -5.57 -16.12 -9.33
CA GLY A 40 -4.66 -15.28 -10.11
C GLY A 40 -5.11 -13.82 -10.18
N ILE A 41 -6.39 -13.59 -10.44
CA ILE A 41 -7.00 -12.24 -10.43
C ILE A 41 -6.95 -11.65 -9.02
N GLY A 42 -7.28 -12.43 -7.98
CA GLY A 42 -7.23 -11.99 -6.59
C GLY A 42 -5.83 -11.58 -6.16
N ILE A 43 -4.82 -12.40 -6.48
CA ILE A 43 -3.41 -12.09 -6.23
C ILE A 43 -3.00 -10.84 -7.02
N GLY A 44 -3.37 -10.75 -8.30
CA GLY A 44 -3.10 -9.59 -9.14
C GLY A 44 -3.70 -8.31 -8.57
N TYR A 45 -4.96 -8.36 -8.13
CA TYR A 45 -5.67 -7.23 -7.54
C TYR A 45 -5.00 -6.76 -6.24
N LEU A 46 -4.69 -7.68 -5.32
CA LEU A 46 -4.00 -7.36 -4.07
C LEU A 46 -2.58 -6.85 -4.33
N SER A 47 -1.87 -7.45 -5.30
CA SER A 47 -0.52 -7.05 -5.67
C SER A 47 -0.48 -5.63 -6.26
N LEU A 48 -1.42 -5.30 -7.15
CA LEU A 48 -1.54 -3.97 -7.75
C LEU A 48 -1.85 -2.89 -6.70
N HIS A 49 -2.71 -3.21 -5.72
CA HIS A 49 -3.05 -2.32 -4.62
C HIS A 49 -1.93 -2.12 -3.60
N ALA A 50 -0.99 -3.07 -3.48
CA ALA A 50 0.19 -2.94 -2.63
C ALA A 50 1.35 -2.14 -3.27
N ILE A 51 1.25 -1.76 -4.55
CA ILE A 51 2.29 -0.97 -5.24
C ILE A 51 2.51 0.42 -4.60
N PRO A 52 1.48 1.23 -4.31
CA PRO A 52 1.66 2.53 -3.68
C PRO A 52 2.39 2.44 -2.34
N GLU A 53 2.08 1.42 -1.53
CA GLU A 53 2.75 1.15 -0.25
C GLU A 53 4.25 0.88 -0.44
N ARG A 54 4.62 0.05 -1.42
CA ARG A 54 6.02 -0.27 -1.70
C ARG A 54 6.83 0.93 -2.20
N LEU A 55 6.21 1.84 -2.95
CA LEU A 55 6.84 3.08 -3.42
C LEU A 55 7.01 4.11 -2.29
N ALA A 56 6.12 4.07 -1.30
CA ALA A 56 6.13 4.97 -0.14
C ALA A 56 7.35 4.79 0.76
N HIS A 57 7.87 3.56 0.89
CA HIS A 57 9.00 3.21 1.75
C HIS A 57 10.32 3.93 1.42
N LYS A 58 10.41 4.58 0.25
CA LYS A 58 11.61 5.34 -0.17
C LYS A 58 11.58 6.82 0.26
N HIS A 59 10.51 7.26 0.93
CA HIS A 59 10.22 8.66 1.25
C HIS A 59 10.12 8.90 2.77
N GLY A 60 10.09 10.16 3.19
CA GLY A 60 10.03 10.54 4.62
C GLY A 60 8.84 9.94 5.37
N ASN A 61 9.03 9.71 6.68
CA ASN A 61 8.13 8.93 7.54
C ASN A 61 6.64 9.34 7.43
N THR A 62 6.34 10.64 7.36
CA THR A 62 4.97 11.16 7.33
C THR A 62 4.27 10.96 5.98
N GLN A 63 4.98 11.17 4.86
CA GLN A 63 4.43 10.96 3.51
C GLN A 63 4.12 9.46 3.30
N SER A 64 5.01 8.59 3.78
CA SER A 64 4.81 7.14 3.67
C SER A 64 3.56 6.67 4.43
N GLN A 65 3.34 7.21 5.63
CA GLN A 65 2.15 6.88 6.43
C GLN A 65 0.86 7.33 5.74
N LEU A 66 0.84 8.53 5.13
CA LEU A 66 -0.33 9.03 4.40
C LEU A 66 -0.67 8.14 3.19
N ILE A 67 0.35 7.74 2.42
CA ILE A 67 0.17 6.84 1.27
C ILE A 67 -0.38 5.49 1.73
N MET A 68 0.14 4.95 2.84
CA MET A 68 -0.31 3.67 3.40
C MET A 68 -1.79 3.72 3.84
N VAL A 69 -2.21 4.81 4.49
CA VAL A 69 -3.62 5.02 4.87
C VAL A 69 -4.52 5.15 3.64
N LEU A 70 -4.09 5.87 2.59
CA LEU A 70 -4.85 5.97 1.35
C LEU A 70 -4.96 4.63 0.62
N ALA A 71 -3.90 3.82 0.59
CA ALA A 71 -3.93 2.49 0.01
C ALA A 71 -4.89 1.55 0.78
N LEU A 72 -4.92 1.65 2.11
CA LEU A 72 -5.87 0.92 2.95
C LEU A 72 -7.32 1.37 2.72
N LEU A 73 -7.57 2.67 2.57
CA LEU A 73 -8.88 3.22 2.20
C LEU A 73 -9.32 2.74 0.81
N ALA A 74 -8.43 2.71 -0.17
CA ALA A 74 -8.73 2.19 -1.50
C ALA A 74 -9.18 0.72 -1.44
N LEU A 75 -8.51 -0.10 -0.61
CA LEU A 75 -8.83 -1.50 -0.44
C LEU A 75 -10.17 -1.71 0.29
N PHE A 76 -10.42 -0.97 1.37
CA PHE A 76 -11.64 -1.08 2.17
C PHE A 76 -12.87 -0.57 1.42
N THR A 77 -12.75 0.56 0.71
CA THR A 77 -13.87 1.18 -0.01
C THR A 77 -14.04 0.64 -1.43
N HIS A 78 -13.03 -0.05 -1.98
CA HIS A 78 -13.01 -0.54 -3.36
C HIS A 78 -13.14 0.60 -4.40
N ASN A 79 -12.70 1.80 -4.05
CA ASN A 79 -12.74 2.97 -4.93
C ASN A 79 -11.34 3.30 -5.46
N ASN A 80 -11.18 3.16 -6.79
CA ASN A 80 -9.92 3.34 -7.50
C ASN A 80 -9.33 4.75 -7.35
N ILE A 81 -10.13 5.76 -7.03
CA ILE A 81 -9.63 7.13 -6.88
C ILE A 81 -8.59 7.25 -5.78
N PHE A 82 -8.77 6.53 -4.66
CA PHE A 82 -7.83 6.55 -3.54
C PHE A 82 -6.50 5.89 -3.93
N TRP A 83 -6.55 4.81 -4.72
CA TRP A 83 -5.36 4.15 -5.24
C TRP A 83 -4.60 5.06 -6.22
N VAL A 84 -5.30 5.73 -7.14
CA VAL A 84 -4.68 6.68 -8.09
C VAL A 84 -4.02 7.85 -7.35
N VAL A 85 -4.70 8.44 -6.37
CA VAL A 85 -4.14 9.52 -5.55
C VAL A 85 -2.92 9.03 -4.77
N ALA A 86 -2.97 7.83 -4.18
CA ALA A 86 -1.84 7.22 -3.49
C ALA A 86 -0.63 7.06 -4.42
N LEU A 87 -0.86 6.61 -5.67
CA LEU A 87 0.19 6.44 -6.67
C LEU A 87 0.82 7.78 -7.06
N ILE A 88 0.00 8.81 -7.32
CA ILE A 88 0.48 10.16 -7.64
C ILE A 88 1.33 10.72 -6.49
N LEU A 89 0.85 10.59 -5.25
CA LEU A 89 1.58 11.01 -4.05
C LEU A 89 2.85 10.21 -3.82
N ALA A 90 2.91 8.94 -4.20
CA ALA A 90 4.11 8.12 -4.06
C ALA A 90 5.19 8.47 -5.10
N VAL A 91 4.79 8.95 -6.28
CA VAL A 91 5.71 9.36 -7.35
C VAL A 91 6.23 10.79 -7.13
N MET A 92 5.40 11.70 -6.63
CA MET A 92 5.82 13.07 -6.33
C MET A 92 6.51 13.14 -4.96
N LYS A 93 7.74 13.66 -4.93
CA LYS A 93 8.43 13.96 -3.67
C LYS A 93 7.80 15.21 -3.04
N LEU A 94 7.12 15.05 -1.91
CA LEU A 94 6.70 16.20 -1.12
C LEU A 94 7.93 16.72 -0.37
N PRO A 95 8.31 18.00 -0.53
CA PRO A 95 9.41 18.55 0.24
C PRO A 95 9.01 18.67 1.72
N ASP A 96 9.98 18.51 2.61
CA ASP A 96 9.76 18.64 4.05
C ASP A 96 9.71 20.13 4.44
N PHE A 97 8.50 20.62 4.67
CA PHE A 97 8.24 22.01 5.03
C PHE A 97 8.31 22.28 6.54
N LEU A 98 8.28 21.25 7.40
CA LEU A 98 8.23 21.43 8.85
C LEU A 98 9.61 21.56 9.47
N THR A 99 10.58 20.79 8.97
CA THR A 99 11.97 20.85 9.46
C THR A 99 12.56 22.27 9.42
N PRO A 100 12.41 23.06 8.33
CA PRO A 100 12.88 24.44 8.30
C PRO A 100 12.17 25.35 9.31
N ILE A 101 10.84 25.24 9.47
CA ILE A 101 10.05 26.09 10.39
C ILE A 101 10.43 25.85 11.85
N ASN A 102 10.63 24.58 12.23
CA ASN A 102 11.09 24.23 13.58
C ASN A 102 12.50 24.78 13.83
N SER A 103 13.40 24.70 12.85
CA SER A 103 14.76 25.25 12.98
C SER A 103 14.78 26.76 13.23
N ILE A 104 13.85 27.51 12.62
CA ILE A 104 13.69 28.95 12.82
C ILE A 104 13.16 29.22 14.24
N SER A 105 12.16 28.47 14.68
CA SER A 105 11.58 28.60 16.03
C SER A 105 12.61 28.30 17.13
N ASP A 106 13.41 27.26 16.95
CA ASP A 106 14.48 26.88 17.88
C ASP A 106 15.60 27.93 17.92
N SER A 107 15.97 28.47 16.76
CA SER A 107 16.96 29.55 16.68
C SER A 107 16.48 30.81 17.38
N LEU A 108 15.21 31.19 17.19
CA LEU A 108 14.60 32.34 17.86
C LEU A 108 14.54 32.14 19.37
N LYS A 109 14.10 30.95 19.83
CA LYS A 109 14.10 30.60 21.26
C LYS A 109 15.49 30.75 21.88
N LYS A 110 16.52 30.27 21.18
CA LYS A 110 17.92 30.36 21.65
C LYS A 110 18.42 31.81 21.73
N MET A 111 18.04 32.68 20.79
CA MET A 111 18.36 34.11 20.84
C MET A 111 17.71 34.79 22.05
N THR A 112 16.44 34.54 22.31
CA THR A 112 15.72 35.13 23.45
C THR A 112 16.25 34.64 24.79
N THR A 113 16.67 33.37 24.89
CA THR A 113 17.29 32.84 26.12
C THR A 113 18.72 33.37 26.33
N ALA A 114 19.51 33.51 25.27
CA ALA A 114 20.88 34.05 25.36
C ALA A 114 20.91 35.51 25.88
N ASP A 115 19.87 36.29 25.57
CA ASP A 115 19.72 37.67 26.06
C ASP A 115 19.31 37.74 27.55
N THR A 116 18.77 36.65 28.10
CA THR A 116 18.32 36.58 29.51
C THR A 116 19.45 36.11 30.46
N ASP A 117 20.40 35.32 29.96
CA ASP A 117 21.53 34.77 30.74
C ASP A 117 22.80 35.64 30.70
N ALA A 118 22.75 36.83 30.07
CA ALA A 118 23.80 37.83 30.17
C ALA A 118 23.87 38.41 31.59
N THR A 119 24.41 37.61 32.52
CA THR A 119 24.84 38.06 33.84
C THR A 119 25.82 39.19 33.62
N PRO A 120 25.57 40.40 34.17
CA PRO A 120 26.49 41.52 34.04
C PRO A 120 27.89 41.08 34.47
N PRO A 121 28.97 41.52 33.79
CA PRO A 121 30.32 41.21 34.22
C PRO A 121 30.44 41.63 35.69
N GLN A 122 30.61 40.64 36.56
CA GLN A 122 30.86 40.87 37.97
C GLN A 122 32.22 41.54 38.03
N LEU A 123 32.21 42.87 38.13
CA LEU A 123 33.39 43.70 38.33
C LEU A 123 34.05 43.22 39.61
N ASP A 124 35.07 42.40 39.41
CA ASP A 124 36.07 41.98 40.36
C ASP A 124 36.76 43.24 40.90
N HIS A 125 36.20 43.77 41.99
CA HIS A 125 36.86 44.76 42.83
C HIS A 125 38.10 44.12 43.47
N HIS A 126 39.18 44.03 42.69
CA HIS A 126 40.53 43.88 43.20
C HIS A 126 40.88 45.13 44.01
N GLU A 127 40.70 45.02 45.32
CA GLU A 127 41.76 45.22 46.31
C GLU A 127 42.65 46.47 46.13
N GLU A 128 42.16 47.62 46.57
CA GLU A 128 43.03 48.71 47.06
C GLU A 128 42.79 48.91 48.55
N ALA A 129 43.48 48.11 49.34
CA ALA A 129 43.64 48.32 50.77
C ALA A 129 45.13 48.21 51.14
N ARG A 130 45.91 49.25 50.84
CA ARG A 130 46.98 49.78 51.72
C ARG A 130 47.75 50.94 51.10
#